data_AF-F6D4G1-F1
#
_entry.id   AF-F6D4G1-F1
#
_cell.length_a   1.000
_cell.length_b   1.000
_cell.length_c   1.000
_cell.angle_alpha   90.00
_cell.angle_beta   90.00
_cell.angle_gamma   90.00
#
_symmetry.space_group_name_H-M   'P 1'
#
loop_
_entity.id
_entity.type
_entity.pdbx_description
1 polymer ?
#
loop_
_entity_poly.entity_id
_entity_poly.type
_entity_poly.pdbx_seq_one_letter_code
_entity_poly.pdbx_strand_id
1 'polypeptide(L)'
;MGYLICDKCDGYYELQSGESAEDFETCSCGGRLNFVDTIEVLNEPTKKSKTNKNHSNSGKEYFKEPNLKNRIMSINSRINILTVIIGLAASVLVFILASLLLGVLGIAGDGITFYAIFTLAIMAFIGSIVTGFLGCNSLEDGGINGGVLSLILLISLGLIIGIFMFVMISVTNSIMASLSPLLSSVGSSTASKTASNDSFFKFLWNVFYGFIAIVLTFVAGVGGGSLGVILKEKLNIQL
;
A
#
# COMPACT_ATOMS: atom_id res chain seq x y z
N MET A 1 -16.75 -35.53 22.64
CA MET A 1 -15.75 -34.44 22.64
C MET A 1 -16.41 -33.30 21.90
N GLY A 2 -16.61 -32.18 22.57
CA GLY A 2 -17.32 -31.03 22.01
C GLY A 2 -16.37 -29.87 21.70
N TYR A 3 -16.88 -28.89 20.99
CA TYR A 3 -16.13 -27.72 20.53
C TYR A 3 -16.80 -26.45 21.03
N LEU A 4 -16.00 -25.42 21.29
CA LEU A 4 -16.45 -24.07 21.60
C LEU A 4 -16.17 -23.18 20.39
N ILE A 5 -17.19 -22.55 19.83
CA ILE A 5 -17.06 -21.63 18.69
C ILE A 5 -17.36 -20.20 19.14
N CYS A 6 -16.47 -19.27 18.83
CA CYS A 6 -16.67 -17.86 19.15
C CYS A 6 -17.61 -17.17 18.15
N ASP A 7 -18.62 -16.46 18.66
CA ASP A 7 -19.57 -15.68 17.85
C ASP A 7 -18.98 -14.41 17.18
N LYS A 8 -17.76 -14.03 17.58
CA LYS A 8 -17.12 -12.77 17.17
C LYS A 8 -15.90 -12.97 16.27
N CYS A 9 -15.11 -14.01 16.51
CA CYS A 9 -13.89 -14.28 15.75
C CYS A 9 -13.92 -15.62 14.98
N ASP A 10 -15.01 -16.38 15.07
CA ASP A 10 -15.17 -17.72 14.47
C ASP A 10 -14.07 -18.73 14.85
N GLY A 11 -13.27 -18.41 15.88
CA GLY A 11 -12.29 -19.34 16.44
C GLY A 11 -13.00 -20.51 17.10
N TYR A 12 -12.50 -21.73 16.86
CA TYR A 12 -12.98 -22.93 17.52
C TYR A 12 -11.92 -23.47 18.48
N TYR A 13 -12.37 -24.04 19.59
CA TYR A 13 -11.54 -24.74 20.56
C TYR A 13 -12.13 -26.12 20.80
N GLU A 14 -11.31 -27.16 20.71
CA GLU A 14 -11.73 -28.54 21.00
C GLU A 14 -11.46 -28.85 22.47
N LEU A 15 -12.53 -29.20 23.21
CA LEU A 15 -12.42 -29.55 24.62
C LEU A 15 -11.62 -30.84 24.80
N GLN A 16 -10.61 -30.79 25.66
CA GLN A 16 -9.81 -31.95 26.02
C GLN A 16 -10.58 -32.89 26.96
N SER A 17 -10.10 -34.13 27.10
CA SER A 17 -10.72 -35.11 28.00
C SER A 17 -10.72 -34.61 29.45
N GLY A 18 -11.91 -34.30 29.97
CA GLY A 18 -12.10 -33.83 31.35
C GLY A 18 -12.35 -32.32 31.49
N GLU A 19 -12.33 -31.56 30.39
CA GLU A 19 -12.69 -30.14 30.39
C GLU A 19 -14.19 -29.94 30.15
N SER A 20 -14.81 -29.01 30.88
CA SER A 20 -16.23 -28.67 30.72
C SER A 20 -16.39 -27.40 29.90
N ALA A 21 -17.45 -27.32 29.09
CA ALA A 21 -17.74 -26.12 28.29
C ALA A 21 -17.97 -24.88 29.16
N GLU A 22 -18.46 -25.09 30.37
CA GLU A 22 -18.75 -24.08 31.38
C GLU A 22 -17.49 -23.47 32.00
N ASP A 23 -16.32 -24.10 31.87
CA ASP A 23 -15.04 -23.56 32.36
C ASP A 23 -14.56 -22.36 31.51
N PHE A 24 -15.21 -22.09 30.38
CA PHE A 24 -14.81 -21.08 29.41
C PHE A 24 -15.87 -19.98 29.28
N GLU A 25 -15.66 -18.84 29.96
CA GLU A 25 -16.62 -17.74 29.96
C GLU A 25 -16.61 -16.92 28.65
N THR A 26 -15.44 -16.56 28.13
CA THR A 26 -15.29 -15.70 26.94
C THR A 26 -14.07 -16.07 26.12
N CYS A 27 -14.15 -15.81 24.81
CA CYS A 27 -12.99 -15.92 23.92
C CYS A 27 -11.97 -14.82 24.23
N SER A 28 -10.69 -15.05 23.94
CA SER A 28 -9.62 -14.03 24.08
C SER A 28 -9.88 -12.74 23.29
N CYS A 29 -10.79 -12.76 22.31
CA CYS A 29 -11.24 -11.57 21.58
C CYS A 29 -12.39 -10.80 22.27
N GLY A 30 -12.84 -11.25 23.44
CA GLY A 30 -14.00 -10.75 24.17
C GLY A 30 -15.36 -11.12 23.55
N GLY A 31 -15.42 -12.19 22.76
CA GLY A 31 -16.65 -12.75 22.18
C GLY A 31 -17.23 -13.88 23.04
N ARG A 32 -18.50 -14.23 22.83
CA ARG A 32 -19.14 -15.35 23.54
C ARG A 32 -18.80 -16.67 22.84
N LEU A 33 -18.63 -17.72 23.65
CA LEU A 33 -18.33 -19.07 23.19
C LEU A 33 -19.61 -19.91 23.19
N ASN A 34 -19.89 -20.58 22.07
CA ASN A 34 -21.03 -21.46 21.90
C ASN A 34 -20.54 -22.91 21.81
N PHE A 35 -21.08 -23.78 22.67
CA PHE A 35 -20.77 -25.20 22.66
C PHE A 35 -21.50 -25.94 21.53
N VAL A 36 -20.77 -26.80 20.81
CA VAL A 36 -21.29 -27.70 19.79
C VAL A 36 -20.69 -29.09 19.97
N ASP A 37 -21.54 -30.12 19.94
CA ASP A 37 -21.09 -31.50 20.18
C ASP A 37 -20.24 -32.09 19.05
N THR A 38 -20.34 -31.55 17.83
CA THR A 38 -19.59 -32.01 16.66
C THR A 38 -19.50 -30.89 15.63
N ILE A 39 -18.29 -30.55 15.18
CA ILE A 39 -18.11 -29.72 13.99
C ILE A 39 -18.16 -30.66 12.79
N GLU A 40 -19.30 -30.72 12.11
CA GLU A 40 -19.34 -31.33 10.79
C GLU A 40 -18.49 -30.47 9.86
N VAL A 41 -17.25 -30.91 9.58
CA VAL A 41 -16.42 -30.36 8.51
C VAL A 41 -17.13 -30.70 7.20
N LEU A 42 -17.98 -29.77 6.75
CA LEU A 42 -18.69 -29.85 5.49
C LEU A 42 -17.69 -29.77 4.32
N ASN A 43 -17.12 -30.90 3.95
CA ASN A 43 -17.03 -31.23 2.53
C ASN A 43 -18.48 -31.44 2.08
N GLU A 44 -18.90 -30.61 1.12
CA GLU A 44 -20.27 -30.32 0.71
C GLU A 44 -21.19 -31.55 0.38
N PRO A 45 -22.47 -31.31 0.08
CA PRO A 45 -23.64 -31.41 0.96
C PRO A 45 -24.35 -32.77 0.84
N THR A 46 -25.07 -33.25 1.87
CA THR A 46 -26.33 -34.01 1.65
C THR A 46 -27.13 -34.30 2.93
N LYS A 47 -28.40 -33.86 2.85
CA LYS A 47 -29.64 -34.51 3.34
C LYS A 47 -29.89 -34.70 4.85
N LYS A 48 -30.79 -33.82 5.31
CA LYS A 48 -32.05 -34.11 6.03
C LYS A 48 -31.94 -34.99 7.30
N SER A 49 -32.11 -34.34 8.46
CA SER A 49 -32.97 -34.90 9.51
C SER A 49 -33.87 -33.82 10.10
N LYS A 50 -35.16 -34.14 10.16
CA LYS A 50 -36.23 -33.30 10.70
C LYS A 50 -36.27 -33.48 12.22
N THR A 51 -36.49 -32.41 12.99
CA THR A 51 -37.54 -32.37 14.04
C THR A 51 -37.87 -30.92 14.39
N ASN A 52 -39.19 -30.68 14.54
CA ASN A 52 -39.92 -29.44 14.87
C ASN A 52 -39.31 -28.62 16.02
N LYS A 53 -39.41 -27.27 16.08
CA LYS A 53 -40.64 -26.47 16.05
C LYS A 53 -40.38 -24.99 15.64
N ASN A 54 -41.27 -24.50 14.79
CA ASN A 54 -41.84 -23.14 14.72
C ASN A 54 -40.98 -21.93 15.15
N HIS A 55 -40.40 -21.22 14.18
CA HIS A 55 -40.52 -19.75 14.18
C HIS A 55 -40.37 -19.18 12.76
N SER A 56 -41.43 -18.53 12.32
CA SER A 56 -41.55 -17.47 11.30
C SER A 56 -40.42 -17.30 10.28
N ASN A 57 -40.78 -17.48 9.02
CA ASN A 57 -40.13 -16.86 7.86
C ASN A 57 -39.70 -15.41 8.14
N SER A 58 -38.41 -15.13 7.94
CA SER A 58 -38.00 -13.91 7.25
C SER A 58 -36.84 -14.30 6.35
N GLY A 59 -37.11 -14.48 5.06
CA GLY A 59 -36.09 -14.55 4.04
C GLY A 59 -35.29 -13.25 4.10
N LYS A 60 -34.08 -13.33 4.66
CA LYS A 60 -33.06 -12.33 4.44
C LYS A 60 -32.09 -12.98 3.48
N GLU A 61 -32.14 -12.53 2.23
CA GLU A 61 -31.00 -12.72 1.33
C GLU A 61 -29.77 -12.23 2.08
N TYR A 62 -28.91 -13.16 2.51
CA TYR A 62 -27.59 -12.81 2.98
C TYR A 62 -26.84 -12.29 1.76
N PHE A 63 -26.82 -10.97 1.62
CA PHE A 63 -25.83 -10.29 0.79
C PHE A 63 -24.47 -10.74 1.31
N LYS A 64 -23.83 -11.65 0.56
CA LYS A 64 -22.48 -12.15 0.83
C LYS A 64 -21.55 -10.96 0.71
N GLU A 65 -21.32 -10.26 1.82
CA GLU A 65 -20.39 -9.13 1.82
C GLU A 65 -19.06 -9.62 1.26
N PRO A 66 -18.47 -8.87 0.31
CA PRO A 66 -17.18 -9.25 -0.24
C PRO A 66 -16.20 -9.42 0.91
N ASN A 67 -15.45 -10.52 0.87
CA ASN A 67 -14.47 -10.99 1.86
C ASN A 67 -13.25 -10.05 2.01
N LEU A 68 -13.44 -8.73 1.88
CA LEU A 68 -12.42 -7.69 1.92
C LEU A 68 -11.81 -7.56 3.32
N LYS A 69 -12.64 -7.69 4.36
CA LYS A 69 -12.20 -7.65 5.76
C LYS A 69 -11.14 -8.73 6.03
N ASN A 70 -11.37 -9.94 5.52
CA ASN A 70 -10.44 -11.07 5.69
C ASN A 70 -9.14 -10.86 4.92
N ARG A 71 -9.20 -10.23 3.73
CA ARG A 71 -7.98 -9.88 2.96
C ARG A 71 -7.15 -8.81 3.65
N ILE A 72 -7.77 -7.74 4.16
CA ILE A 72 -7.05 -6.67 4.88
C ILE A 72 -6.37 -7.22 6.13
N MET A 73 -7.06 -8.08 6.88
CA MET A 73 -6.51 -8.72 8.07
C MET A 73 -5.30 -9.62 7.74
N SER A 74 -5.35 -10.35 6.62
CA SER A 74 -4.24 -11.20 6.16
C SER A 74 -3.01 -10.42 5.68
N ILE A 75 -3.20 -9.21 5.16
CA ILE A 75 -2.08 -8.36 4.72
C ILE A 75 -1.42 -7.72 5.94
N ASN A 76 -2.22 -7.20 6.89
CA ASN A 76 -1.68 -6.54 8.08
C ASN A 76 -0.78 -7.45 8.92
N SER A 77 -1.10 -8.74 9.02
CA SER A 77 -0.27 -9.71 9.73
C SER A 77 1.08 -10.00 9.05
N ARG A 78 1.22 -9.69 7.76
CA ARG A 78 2.44 -9.94 6.97
C ARG A 78 3.35 -8.71 6.89
N ILE A 79 2.86 -7.54 7.32
CA ILE A 79 3.64 -6.30 7.24
C ILE A 79 4.56 -6.18 8.45
N ASN A 80 5.87 -6.11 8.20
CA ASN A 80 6.86 -5.84 9.22
C ASN A 80 7.27 -4.35 9.19
N ILE A 81 6.59 -3.54 10.00
CA ILE A 81 6.73 -2.08 10.01
C ILE A 81 8.17 -1.63 10.27
N LEU A 82 8.90 -2.30 11.18
CA LEU A 82 10.28 -1.95 11.50
C LEU A 82 11.17 -2.07 10.27
N THR A 83 10.99 -3.16 9.51
CA THR A 83 11.75 -3.41 8.29
C THR A 83 11.38 -2.45 7.15
N VAL A 84 10.11 -2.04 7.07
CA VAL A 84 9.68 -0.98 6.13
C VAL A 84 10.34 0.36 6.47
N ILE A 85 10.48 0.71 7.75
CA ILE A 85 11.17 1.93 8.18
C ILE A 85 12.66 1.91 7.79
N ILE A 86 13.34 0.77 7.98
CA ILE A 86 14.74 0.62 7.56
C ILE A 86 14.88 0.74 6.04
N GLY A 87 13.98 0.10 5.28
CA GLY A 87 13.95 0.23 3.82
C GLY A 87 13.67 1.66 3.34
N LEU A 88 12.83 2.40 4.07
CA LEU A 88 12.57 3.82 3.80
C LEU A 88 13.84 4.66 4.02
N ALA A 89 14.57 4.42 5.10
CA ALA A 89 15.85 5.10 5.35
C ALA A 89 16.87 4.81 4.23
N ALA A 90 16.96 3.56 3.77
CA ALA A 90 17.80 3.18 2.63
C ALA A 90 17.38 3.89 1.34
N SER A 91 16.07 4.00 1.08
CA SER A 91 15.51 4.73 -0.07
C SER A 91 15.91 6.21 -0.05
N VAL A 92 15.83 6.85 1.11
CA VAL A 92 16.22 8.26 1.30
C VAL A 92 17.71 8.46 1.04
N LEU A 93 18.57 7.54 1.48
CA LEU A 93 20.00 7.62 1.21
C LEU A 93 20.30 7.55 -0.30
N VAL A 94 19.62 6.66 -1.03
CA VAL A 94 19.73 6.57 -2.49
C VAL A 94 19.25 7.86 -3.16
N PHE A 95 18.15 8.45 -2.68
CA PHE A 95 17.63 9.71 -3.21
C PHE A 95 18.62 10.87 -3.05
N ILE A 96 19.30 10.95 -1.90
CA ILE A 96 20.34 11.96 -1.66
C ILE A 96 21.49 11.76 -2.65
N LEU A 97 22.00 10.54 -2.80
CA LEU A 97 23.10 10.25 -3.72
C LEU A 97 22.74 10.56 -5.18
N ALA A 98 21.52 10.20 -5.60
CA ALA A 98 21.01 10.54 -6.92
C ALA A 98 20.94 12.07 -7.11
N SER A 99 20.40 12.80 -6.13
CA SER A 99 20.31 14.26 -6.20
C SER A 99 21.67 14.95 -6.36
N LEU A 100 22.73 14.45 -5.70
CA LEU A 100 24.09 14.94 -5.93
C LEU A 100 24.60 14.63 -7.35
N LEU A 101 24.31 13.42 -7.86
CA LEU A 101 24.74 13.00 -9.19
C LEU A 101 24.11 13.83 -10.31
N LEU A 102 22.85 14.26 -10.14
CA LEU A 102 22.17 15.13 -11.10
C LEU A 102 22.95 16.42 -11.36
N GLY A 103 23.51 17.02 -10.31
CA GLY A 103 24.31 18.25 -10.41
C GLY A 103 25.59 18.08 -11.22
N VAL A 104 26.15 16.86 -11.26
CA VAL A 104 27.37 16.54 -12.03
C VAL A 104 27.05 16.28 -13.50
N LEU A 105 25.91 15.62 -13.78
CA LEU A 105 25.54 15.23 -15.15
C LEU A 105 24.97 16.38 -15.99
N GLY A 106 24.57 17.49 -15.38
CA GLY A 106 24.10 18.69 -16.09
C GLY A 106 22.82 18.46 -16.92
N ILE A 107 21.98 17.51 -16.50
CA ILE A 107 20.74 17.17 -17.23
C ILE A 107 19.78 18.36 -17.19
N ALA A 108 19.29 18.77 -18.36
CA ALA A 108 18.36 19.90 -18.51
C ALA A 108 17.15 19.53 -19.38
N GLY A 109 16.09 20.31 -19.27
CA GLY A 109 14.85 20.13 -20.05
C GLY A 109 14.15 18.81 -19.76
N ASP A 110 13.71 18.12 -20.82
CA ASP A 110 12.91 16.88 -20.72
C ASP A 110 13.67 15.72 -20.04
N GLY A 111 15.01 15.77 -20.04
CA GLY A 111 15.85 14.77 -19.36
C GLY A 111 15.63 14.74 -17.85
N ILE A 112 15.19 15.85 -17.24
CA ILE A 112 14.94 15.93 -15.79
C ILE A 112 13.78 15.01 -15.40
N THR A 113 12.72 14.99 -16.21
CA THR A 113 11.54 14.14 -15.95
C THR A 113 11.92 12.66 -16.01
N PHE A 114 12.66 12.26 -17.05
CA PHE A 114 13.13 10.88 -17.18
C PHE A 114 14.03 10.48 -16.01
N TYR A 115 14.98 11.35 -15.65
CA TYR A 115 15.87 11.15 -14.52
C TYR A 115 15.09 11.00 -13.20
N ALA A 116 14.08 11.85 -12.97
CA ALA A 116 13.24 11.78 -11.78
C ALA A 116 12.50 10.44 -11.69
N ILE A 117 11.88 9.98 -12.78
CA ILE A 117 11.18 8.68 -12.84
C ILE A 117 12.15 7.53 -12.56
N PHE A 118 13.32 7.56 -13.18
CA PHE A 118 14.34 6.54 -13.01
C PHE A 118 14.86 6.47 -11.57
N THR A 119 15.17 7.63 -10.97
CA THR A 119 15.57 7.74 -9.57
C THR A 119 14.49 7.21 -8.63
N LEU A 120 13.22 7.52 -8.91
CA LEU A 120 12.07 7.08 -8.13
C LEU A 120 11.91 5.54 -8.17
N ALA A 121 12.14 4.93 -9.34
CA ALA A 121 12.13 3.49 -9.48
C ALA A 121 13.31 2.82 -8.75
N ILE A 122 14.53 3.37 -8.86
CA ILE A 122 15.72 2.83 -8.20
C ILE A 122 15.62 2.92 -6.67
N MET A 123 15.18 4.06 -6.13
CA MET A 123 15.04 4.21 -4.68
C MET A 123 14.03 3.22 -4.12
N ALA A 124 12.89 3.02 -4.82
CA ALA A 124 11.88 2.05 -4.43
C ALA A 124 12.42 0.61 -4.52
N PHE A 125 13.17 0.29 -5.57
CA PHE A 125 13.79 -1.02 -5.76
C PHE A 125 14.80 -1.33 -4.66
N ILE A 126 15.78 -0.45 -4.42
CA ILE A 126 16.84 -0.67 -3.42
C ILE A 126 16.27 -0.70 -2.01
N GLY A 127 15.38 0.24 -1.67
CA GLY A 127 14.69 0.23 -0.38
C GLY A 127 13.93 -1.06 -0.14
N SER A 128 13.23 -1.55 -1.16
CA SER A 128 12.47 -2.79 -1.06
C SER A 128 13.36 -4.03 -0.98
N ILE A 129 14.53 -4.05 -1.64
CA ILE A 129 15.53 -5.11 -1.44
C ILE A 129 15.93 -5.19 0.02
N VAL A 130 16.26 -4.05 0.64
CA VAL A 130 16.64 -3.98 2.06
C VAL A 130 15.49 -4.49 2.93
N THR A 131 14.25 -4.10 2.60
CA THR A 131 13.05 -4.58 3.31
C THR A 131 12.86 -6.10 3.19
N GLY A 132 12.99 -6.66 1.99
CA GLY A 132 12.87 -8.11 1.76
C GLY A 132 13.98 -8.90 2.46
N PHE A 133 15.20 -8.38 2.44
CA PHE A 133 16.39 -9.04 2.99
C PHE A 133 16.38 -9.15 4.51
N LEU A 134 15.94 -8.10 5.22
CA LEU A 134 16.02 -8.04 6.69
C LEU A 134 14.87 -8.75 7.41
N GLY A 135 13.64 -8.65 6.90
CA GLY A 135 12.44 -8.94 7.72
C GLY A 135 11.49 -9.97 7.15
N CYS A 136 11.78 -10.55 5.98
CA CYS A 136 10.87 -11.46 5.29
C CYS A 136 11.48 -12.85 5.17
N ASN A 137 10.63 -13.88 5.34
CA ASN A 137 11.02 -15.29 5.20
C ASN A 137 10.36 -15.96 4.00
N SER A 138 9.34 -15.35 3.41
CA SER A 138 8.70 -15.82 2.19
C SER A 138 8.76 -14.76 1.09
N LEU A 139 8.78 -15.22 -0.16
CA LEU A 139 8.75 -14.36 -1.35
C LEU A 139 7.51 -13.45 -1.40
N GLU A 140 6.39 -13.96 -0.91
CA GLU A 140 5.12 -13.24 -0.84
C GLU A 140 5.20 -12.09 0.17
N ASP A 141 5.76 -12.35 1.37
CA ASP A 141 5.93 -11.31 2.39
C ASP A 141 6.92 -10.23 1.94
N GLY A 142 7.99 -10.63 1.24
CA GLY A 142 8.92 -9.70 0.61
C GLY A 142 8.22 -8.77 -0.37
N GLY A 143 7.41 -9.34 -1.26
CA GLY A 143 6.65 -8.56 -2.25
C GLY A 143 5.61 -7.63 -1.61
N ILE A 144 4.90 -8.09 -0.58
CA ILE A 144 3.91 -7.28 0.16
C ILE A 144 4.61 -6.11 0.86
N ASN A 145 5.69 -6.35 1.60
CA ASN A 145 6.41 -5.31 2.32
C ASN A 145 7.07 -4.30 1.36
N GLY A 146 7.65 -4.76 0.24
CA GLY A 146 8.17 -3.87 -0.82
C GLY A 146 7.07 -3.06 -1.51
N GLY A 147 5.91 -3.67 -1.74
CA GLY A 147 4.72 -2.98 -2.23
C GLY A 147 4.25 -1.87 -1.27
N VAL A 148 4.18 -2.17 0.03
CA VAL A 148 3.82 -1.19 1.07
C VAL A 148 4.83 -0.04 1.13
N LEU A 149 6.14 -0.34 1.07
CA LEU A 149 7.17 0.70 1.03
C LEU A 149 7.00 1.62 -0.19
N SER A 150 6.81 1.06 -1.39
CA SER A 150 6.62 1.87 -2.61
C SER A 150 5.34 2.70 -2.56
N LEU A 151 4.26 2.20 -1.96
CA LEU A 151 3.04 2.96 -1.74
C LEU A 151 3.28 4.15 -0.78
N ILE A 152 3.98 3.92 0.33
CA ILE A 152 4.36 4.98 1.28
C ILE A 152 5.21 6.05 0.58
N LEU A 153 6.19 5.63 -0.23
CA LEU A 153 7.03 6.55 -1.02
C LEU A 153 6.21 7.40 -1.99
N LEU A 154 5.30 6.78 -2.75
CA LEU A 154 4.45 7.52 -3.71
C LEU A 154 3.54 8.53 -3.02
N ILE A 155 2.90 8.13 -1.92
CA ILE A 155 1.99 9.02 -1.17
C ILE A 155 2.78 10.17 -0.53
N SER A 156 3.90 9.87 0.14
CA SER A 156 4.70 10.89 0.81
C SER A 156 5.28 11.90 -0.18
N LEU A 157 5.85 11.44 -1.29
CA LEU A 157 6.43 12.32 -2.29
C LEU A 157 5.36 13.13 -3.04
N GLY A 158 4.22 12.51 -3.37
CA GLY A 158 3.08 13.19 -3.98
C GLY A 158 2.54 14.32 -3.10
N LEU A 159 2.45 14.09 -1.79
CA LEU A 159 2.04 15.10 -0.82
C LEU A 159 3.06 16.24 -0.70
N ILE A 160 4.37 15.94 -0.64
CA ILE A 160 5.43 16.95 -0.58
C ILE A 160 5.41 17.83 -1.84
N ILE A 161 5.34 17.21 -3.02
CA ILE A 161 5.27 17.92 -4.31
C ILE A 161 3.99 18.77 -4.38
N GLY A 162 2.85 18.23 -3.95
CA GLY A 162 1.58 18.94 -3.94
C GLY A 162 1.61 20.19 -3.06
N ILE A 163 2.15 20.08 -1.84
CA ILE A 163 2.30 21.22 -0.91
C ILE A 163 3.27 22.24 -1.51
N PHE A 164 4.41 21.81 -2.04
CA PHE A 164 5.40 22.70 -2.63
C PHE A 164 4.81 23.47 -3.82
N MET A 165 4.12 22.78 -4.73
CA MET A 165 3.43 23.42 -5.87
C MET A 165 2.34 24.39 -5.42
N PHE A 166 1.55 24.04 -4.41
CA PHE A 166 0.53 24.93 -3.86
C PHE A 166 1.15 26.23 -3.32
N VAL A 167 2.23 26.13 -2.54
CA VAL A 167 2.96 27.29 -2.01
C VAL A 167 3.56 28.13 -3.13
N MET A 168 4.24 27.51 -4.10
CA MET A 168 4.88 28.24 -5.19
C MET A 168 3.87 29.00 -6.05
N ILE A 169 2.76 28.36 -6.43
CA ILE A 169 1.70 29.02 -7.22
C ILE A 169 1.08 30.18 -6.42
N SER A 170 0.81 29.97 -5.13
CA SER A 170 0.25 31.01 -4.26
C SER A 170 1.19 32.22 -4.15
N VAL A 171 2.47 31.99 -3.91
CA VAL A 171 3.48 33.05 -3.77
C VAL A 171 3.67 33.78 -5.10
N THR A 172 3.82 33.07 -6.22
CA THR A 172 3.98 33.68 -7.54
C THR A 172 2.80 34.57 -7.91
N ASN A 173 1.57 34.12 -7.68
CA ASN A 173 0.38 34.91 -7.95
C ASN A 173 0.30 36.16 -7.07
N SER A 174 0.67 36.05 -5.79
CA SER A 174 0.69 37.17 -4.86
C SER A 174 1.72 38.24 -5.24
N ILE A 175 2.91 37.82 -5.67
CA ILE A 175 3.96 38.71 -6.18
C ILE A 175 3.51 39.37 -7.49
N MET A 176 2.94 38.60 -8.43
CA MET A 176 2.46 39.15 -9.71
C MET A 176 1.33 40.16 -9.51
N ALA A 177 0.40 39.90 -8.60
CA ALA A 177 -0.70 40.83 -8.30
C ALA A 177 -0.18 42.15 -7.70
N SER A 178 0.81 42.07 -6.80
CA SER A 178 1.38 43.27 -6.17
C SER A 178 2.30 44.07 -7.10
N LEU A 179 2.96 43.44 -8.08
CA LEU A 179 3.80 44.10 -9.08
C LEU A 179 3.03 44.54 -10.34
N SER A 180 1.79 44.07 -10.54
CA SER A 180 0.94 44.39 -11.70
C SER A 180 0.80 45.90 -11.98
N PRO A 181 0.59 46.78 -10.97
CA PRO A 181 0.50 48.24 -11.19
C PRO A 181 1.82 48.86 -11.67
N LEU A 182 2.97 48.25 -11.35
CA LEU A 182 4.29 48.72 -11.76
C LEU A 182 4.65 48.21 -13.17
N LEU A 183 4.36 46.94 -13.48
CA LEU A 183 4.61 46.34 -14.78
C LEU A 183 3.73 46.91 -15.90
N SER A 184 2.53 47.42 -15.58
CA SER A 184 1.66 48.08 -16.57
C SER A 184 2.18 49.44 -17.06
N SER A 185 3.25 49.97 -16.44
CA SER A 185 3.95 51.18 -16.90
C SER A 185 5.15 50.91 -17.83
N VAL A 186 5.61 49.65 -17.93
CA VAL A 186 6.69 49.22 -18.82
C VAL A 186 6.07 48.44 -19.97
N GLY A 187 6.24 48.94 -21.20
CA GLY A 187 5.54 48.51 -22.41
C GLY A 187 5.22 47.01 -22.51
N SER A 188 3.95 46.74 -22.74
CA SER A 188 3.34 45.43 -22.97
C SER A 188 3.98 44.68 -24.15
N SER A 189 4.53 43.50 -23.86
CA SER A 189 4.50 42.37 -24.79
C SER A 189 3.79 41.21 -24.10
N THR A 190 2.51 41.42 -23.81
CA THR A 190 1.61 40.36 -23.35
C THR A 190 1.36 39.43 -24.53
N ALA A 191 2.23 38.42 -24.71
CA ALA A 191 1.95 37.31 -25.60
C ALA A 191 0.74 36.54 -25.03
N SER A 192 -0.44 36.81 -25.58
CA SER A 192 -1.60 35.95 -25.41
C SER A 192 -1.24 34.57 -25.93
N LYS A 193 -0.92 33.64 -25.02
CA LYS A 193 -0.82 32.23 -25.38
C LYS A 193 -2.23 31.73 -25.64
N THR A 194 -2.70 31.88 -26.88
CA THR A 194 -3.74 31.02 -27.42
C THR A 194 -3.30 29.59 -27.14
N ALA A 195 -4.08 28.83 -26.36
CA ALA A 195 -3.79 27.44 -26.08
C ALA A 195 -3.76 26.68 -27.41
N SER A 196 -2.56 26.50 -27.97
CA SER A 196 -2.36 25.68 -29.16
C SER A 196 -2.59 24.22 -28.77
N ASN A 197 -2.98 23.38 -29.73
CA ASN A 197 -3.11 21.92 -29.55
C ASN A 197 -1.87 21.31 -28.86
N ASP A 198 -0.68 21.91 -29.05
CA ASP A 198 0.59 21.55 -28.39
C ASP A 198 0.50 21.60 -26.85
N SER A 199 -0.20 22.58 -26.27
CA SER A 199 -0.40 22.72 -24.82
C SER A 199 -1.18 21.54 -24.23
N PHE A 200 -2.24 21.12 -24.94
CA PHE A 200 -3.10 20.01 -24.51
C PHE A 200 -2.37 18.67 -24.64
N PHE A 201 -1.66 18.43 -25.75
CA PHE A 201 -0.87 17.21 -25.92
C PHE A 201 0.27 17.12 -24.89
N LYS A 202 0.94 18.22 -24.56
CA LYS A 202 1.96 18.26 -23.50
C LYS A 202 1.38 17.92 -22.12
N PHE A 203 0.21 18.45 -21.81
CA PHE A 203 -0.49 18.08 -20.58
C PHE A 203 -0.80 16.58 -20.54
N LEU A 204 -1.39 16.03 -21.62
CA LEU A 204 -1.73 14.62 -21.70
C LEU A 204 -0.49 13.71 -21.58
N TRP A 205 0.62 14.13 -22.19
CA TRP A 205 1.91 13.45 -22.13
C TRP A 205 2.49 13.45 -20.70
N ASN A 206 2.38 14.56 -19.98
CA ASN A 206 2.81 14.64 -18.58
C ASN A 206 1.97 13.74 -17.66
N VAL A 207 0.65 13.69 -17.88
CA VAL A 207 -0.24 12.77 -17.14
C VAL A 207 0.14 11.31 -17.41
N PHE A 208 0.44 10.98 -18.67
CA PHE A 208 0.88 9.64 -19.05
C PHE A 208 2.20 9.25 -18.39
N TYR A 209 3.19 10.15 -18.37
CA TYR A 209 4.44 9.91 -17.63
C TYR A 209 4.23 9.74 -16.13
N GLY A 210 3.32 10.50 -15.53
CA GLY A 210 2.95 10.33 -14.13
C GLY A 210 2.41 8.92 -13.85
N PHE A 211 1.54 8.41 -14.73
CA PHE A 211 1.01 7.04 -14.62
C PHE A 211 2.11 5.98 -14.77
N ILE A 212 2.99 6.14 -15.76
CA ILE A 212 4.16 5.26 -15.94
C ILE A 212 5.03 5.26 -14.68
N ALA A 213 5.30 6.44 -14.11
CA ALA A 213 6.13 6.58 -12.92
C ALA A 213 5.53 5.80 -11.73
N ILE A 214 4.21 5.92 -11.51
CA ILE A 214 3.50 5.20 -10.44
C ILE A 214 3.61 3.68 -10.64
N VAL A 215 3.29 3.18 -11.83
CA VAL A 215 3.32 1.74 -12.13
C VAL A 215 4.72 1.19 -12.01
N LEU A 216 5.70 1.85 -12.64
CA LEU A 216 7.10 1.43 -12.62
C LEU A 216 7.64 1.36 -11.20
N THR A 217 7.34 2.37 -10.38
CA THR A 217 7.78 2.44 -8.98
C THR A 217 7.15 1.34 -8.13
N PHE A 218 5.85 1.11 -8.31
CA PHE A 218 5.16 0.06 -7.57
C PHE A 218 5.69 -1.33 -7.93
N VAL A 219 5.88 -1.61 -9.23
CA VAL A 219 6.46 -2.86 -9.71
C VAL A 219 7.90 -3.02 -9.23
N ALA A 220 8.69 -1.95 -9.24
CA ALA A 220 10.05 -1.95 -8.71
C ALA A 220 10.05 -2.25 -7.20
N GLY A 221 9.11 -1.71 -6.43
CA GLY A 221 8.96 -2.00 -5.01
C GLY A 221 8.65 -3.48 -4.75
N VAL A 222 7.61 -4.01 -5.39
CA VAL A 222 7.23 -5.43 -5.25
C VAL A 222 8.38 -6.35 -5.69
N GLY A 223 8.98 -6.08 -6.85
CA GLY A 223 10.09 -6.86 -7.39
C GLY A 223 11.35 -6.81 -6.52
N GLY A 224 11.70 -5.63 -6.01
CA GLY A 224 12.83 -5.46 -5.08
C GLY A 224 12.61 -6.22 -3.77
N GLY A 225 11.40 -6.15 -3.22
CA GLY A 225 10.99 -6.88 -2.02
C GLY A 225 11.15 -8.39 -2.15
N SER A 226 10.60 -8.97 -3.23
CA SER A 226 10.76 -10.39 -3.52
C SER A 226 12.23 -10.76 -3.78
N LEU A 227 12.98 -9.93 -4.52
CA LEU A 227 14.41 -10.19 -4.78
C LEU A 227 15.25 -10.18 -3.51
N GLY A 228 14.95 -9.31 -2.55
CA GLY A 228 15.63 -9.27 -1.25
C GLY A 228 15.57 -10.60 -0.50
N VAL A 229 14.42 -11.28 -0.55
CA VAL A 229 14.25 -12.62 0.06
C VAL A 229 15.10 -13.67 -0.64
N ILE A 230 15.13 -13.67 -1.98
CA ILE A 230 15.96 -14.60 -2.78
C ILE A 230 17.44 -14.40 -2.45
N LEU A 231 17.88 -13.15 -2.33
CA LEU A 231 19.26 -12.82 -1.97
C LEU A 231 19.61 -13.32 -0.56
N LYS A 232 18.70 -13.15 0.41
CA LYS A 232 18.88 -13.68 1.77
C LYS A 232 19.08 -15.20 1.76
N GLU A 233 18.20 -15.92 1.05
CA GLU A 233 18.25 -17.38 0.94
C GLU A 233 19.56 -17.85 0.28
N LYS A 234 19.96 -17.23 -0.83
CA LYS A 234 21.21 -17.57 -1.52
C LYS A 234 22.48 -17.28 -0.71
N LEU A 235 22.45 -16.24 0.12
CA LEU A 235 23.60 -15.87 0.95
C LEU A 235 23.66 -16.66 2.25
N ASN A 236 22.64 -17.49 2.57
CA ASN A 236 22.54 -18.31 3.78
C ASN A 236 22.75 -17.51 5.08
N ILE A 237 22.27 -16.26 5.09
CA ILE A 237 22.39 -15.36 6.24
C ILE A 237 21.17 -15.56 7.14
N GLN A 238 21.41 -16.07 8.35
CA GLN A 238 20.41 -16.10 9.42
C GLN A 238 20.55 -14.82 10.25
N LEU A 239 19.69 -13.84 9.94
CA LEU A 239 19.49 -12.58 10.68
C LEU A 239 18.38 -12.73 11.71
#